data_AF-A0A2J8L891-F1
#
_entry.id   AF-A0A2J8L891-F1
#
_cell.length_a   1.000
_cell.length_b   1.000
_cell.length_c   1.000
_cell.angle_alpha   90.00
_cell.angle_beta   90.00
_cell.angle_gamma   90.00
#
_symmetry.space_group_name_H-M   'P 1'
#
loop_
_entity.id
_entity.type
_entity.pdbx_description
1 polymer ?
#
loop_
_entity_poly.entity_id
_entity_poly.type
_entity_poly.pdbx_seq_one_letter_code
_entity_poly.pdbx_strand_id
1 'polypeptide(L)'
;MNRKWEAKLKQIEERASHYERKPLSSVYRPRLSKPEEPPSIWRLFHRQAQAFNFVKSCREDVHVFALECKVGDGQRIYLVTTYAEFWFYYKSR
;
A
#
# COMPACT_ATOMS: atom_id res chain seq x y z
N MET A 1 43.05 -4.80 -5.77
CA MET A 1 41.94 -4.45 -4.86
C MET A 1 40.96 -3.43 -5.47
N ASN A 2 41.39 -2.53 -6.37
CA ASN A 2 40.56 -1.45 -6.95
C ASN A 2 39.34 -1.89 -7.77
N ARG A 3 39.47 -2.91 -8.64
CA ARG A 3 38.32 -3.36 -9.47
C ARG A 3 37.12 -3.85 -8.68
N LYS A 4 37.35 -4.48 -7.51
CA LYS A 4 36.25 -4.92 -6.63
C LYS A 4 35.51 -3.74 -6.01
N TRP A 5 36.21 -2.65 -5.74
CA TRP A 5 35.63 -1.43 -5.21
C TRP A 5 34.86 -0.65 -6.26
N GLU A 6 35.43 -0.50 -7.47
CA GLU A 6 34.74 0.12 -8.61
C GLU A 6 33.43 -0.60 -8.95
N ALA A 7 33.45 -1.94 -8.98
CA ALA A 7 32.24 -2.73 -9.23
C ALA A 7 31.18 -2.53 -8.14
N LYS A 8 31.58 -2.47 -6.87
CA LYS A 8 30.65 -2.17 -5.75
C LYS A 8 30.07 -0.77 -5.87
N LEU A 9 30.88 0.21 -6.23
CA LEU A 9 30.46 1.61 -6.35
C LEU A 9 29.41 1.76 -7.46
N LYS A 10 29.68 1.16 -8.62
CA LYS A 10 28.71 1.10 -9.73
C LYS A 10 27.39 0.43 -9.32
N GLN A 11 27.46 -0.68 -8.59
CA GLN A 11 26.27 -1.38 -8.10
C GLN A 11 25.44 -0.51 -7.12
N ILE A 12 26.11 0.29 -6.28
CA ILE A 12 25.44 1.22 -5.36
C ILE A 12 24.77 2.35 -6.15
N GLU A 13 25.45 2.94 -7.12
CA GLU A 13 24.92 4.02 -7.98
C GLU A 13 23.71 3.56 -8.79
N GLU A 14 23.78 2.37 -9.41
CA GLU A 14 22.67 1.76 -10.14
C GLU A 14 21.46 1.54 -9.22
N ARG A 15 21.70 1.09 -7.98
CA ARG A 15 20.64 0.86 -6.99
C ARG A 15 20.05 2.18 -6.47
N ALA A 16 20.86 3.21 -6.27
CA ALA A 16 20.41 4.54 -5.90
C ALA A 16 19.52 5.15 -7.00
N SER A 17 19.98 5.11 -8.25
CA SER A 17 19.21 5.53 -9.42
C SER A 17 17.88 4.79 -9.56
N HIS A 18 17.86 3.48 -9.24
CA HIS A 18 16.62 2.71 -9.23
C HIS A 18 15.64 3.23 -8.17
N TYR A 19 16.10 3.52 -6.95
CA TYR A 19 15.23 4.03 -5.89
C TYR A 19 14.79 5.48 -6.09
N GLU A 20 15.58 6.32 -6.76
CA GLU A 20 15.15 7.66 -7.17
C GLU A 20 14.01 7.58 -8.20
N ARG A 21 14.10 6.68 -9.17
CA ARG A 21 13.06 6.48 -10.19
C ARG A 21 11.82 5.77 -9.64
N LYS A 22 12.00 4.89 -8.66
CA LYS A 22 10.96 4.07 -8.03
C LYS A 22 11.14 4.10 -6.51
N PRO A 23 10.72 5.19 -5.85
CA PRO A 23 10.85 5.30 -4.41
C PRO A 23 10.09 4.17 -3.74
N LEU A 24 10.69 3.57 -2.73
CA LEU A 24 9.99 2.62 -1.88
C LEU A 24 8.86 3.36 -1.17
N SER A 25 7.66 2.77 -1.16
CA SER A 25 6.56 3.30 -0.36
C SER A 25 7.00 3.41 1.10
N SER A 26 6.64 4.50 1.76
CA SER A 26 6.91 4.66 3.18
C SER A 26 6.37 3.44 3.96
N VAL A 27 7.16 2.94 4.91
CA VAL A 27 6.72 1.82 5.74
C VAL A 27 5.50 2.28 6.52
N TYR A 28 4.36 1.63 6.29
CA TYR A 28 3.17 1.87 7.09
C TYR A 28 3.49 1.53 8.56
N ARG A 29 3.33 2.53 9.42
CA ARG A 29 3.41 2.39 10.87
C ARG A 29 1.98 2.39 11.38
N PRO A 30 1.42 1.24 11.82
CA PRO A 30 0.10 1.20 12.42
C PRO A 30 0.09 2.17 13.59
N ARG A 31 -0.70 3.23 13.48
CA ARG A 31 -0.77 4.25 14.53
C ARG A 31 -1.89 3.83 15.47
N LEU A 32 -1.55 3.63 16.74
CA LEU A 32 -2.55 3.64 17.80
C LEU A 32 -3.12 5.05 17.78
N SER A 33 -4.35 5.19 17.31
CA SER A 33 -5.06 6.45 17.06
C SER A 33 -4.79 7.49 18.15
N LYS A 34 -3.80 8.35 17.93
CA LYS A 34 -3.67 9.59 18.70
C LYS A 34 -4.80 10.51 18.22
N PRO A 35 -5.47 11.26 19.11
CA PRO A 35 -6.57 12.15 18.71
C PRO A 35 -6.18 13.18 17.64
N GLU A 36 -4.90 13.52 17.55
CA GLU A 36 -4.32 14.49 16.63
C GLU A 36 -4.07 13.93 15.22
N GLU A 37 -4.06 12.61 15.06
CA GLU A 37 -3.72 11.95 13.80
C GLU A 37 -4.99 11.52 13.04
N PRO A 38 -5.00 11.63 11.70
CA PRO A 38 -6.13 11.18 10.91
C PRO A 38 -6.37 9.67 11.11
N PRO A 39 -7.64 9.22 11.19
CA PRO A 39 -7.96 7.81 11.36
C PRO A 39 -7.40 6.95 10.22
N SER A 40 -7.04 5.71 10.53
CA SER A 40 -6.63 4.76 9.50
C SER A 40 -7.81 4.43 8.57
N ILE A 41 -7.53 4.33 7.26
CA ILE A 41 -8.58 4.13 6.25
C ILE A 41 -8.63 2.64 5.94
N TRP A 42 -9.53 1.95 6.63
CA TRP A 42 -9.84 0.54 6.40
C TRP A 42 -11.36 0.35 6.34
N ARG A 43 -11.95 0.57 5.15
CA ARG A 43 -13.41 0.56 4.96
C ARG A 43 -13.84 -0.55 4.01
N LEU A 44 -14.85 -1.33 4.40
CA LEU A 44 -15.40 -2.40 3.58
C LEU A 44 -16.75 -1.98 2.99
N PHE A 45 -16.99 -2.36 1.74
CA PHE A 45 -18.20 -2.10 0.99
C PHE A 45 -18.70 -3.37 0.30
N HIS A 46 -20.01 -3.53 0.21
CA HIS A 46 -20.61 -4.66 -0.51
C HIS A 46 -20.72 -4.38 -2.02
N ARG A 47 -20.86 -3.10 -2.41
CA ARG A 47 -20.97 -2.69 -3.82
C ARG A 47 -19.71 -1.94 -4.25
N GLN A 48 -19.15 -2.35 -5.38
CA GLN A 48 -17.98 -1.68 -5.99
C GLN A 48 -18.20 -0.18 -6.18
N ALA A 49 -19.39 0.20 -6.67
CA ALA A 49 -19.74 1.60 -6.89
C ALA A 49 -19.66 2.44 -5.61
N GLN A 50 -20.04 1.87 -4.45
CA GLN A 50 -19.95 2.57 -3.17
C GLN A 50 -18.49 2.77 -2.74
N ALA A 51 -17.63 1.77 -2.96
CA ALA A 51 -16.19 1.89 -2.70
C ALA A 51 -15.58 3.02 -3.54
N PHE A 52 -15.88 3.09 -4.85
CA PHE A 52 -15.38 4.16 -5.71
C PHE A 52 -15.94 5.53 -5.36
N ASN A 53 -17.21 5.63 -4.96
CA ASN A 53 -17.77 6.89 -4.48
C ASN A 53 -17.08 7.36 -3.20
N PHE A 54 -16.71 6.43 -2.31
CA PHE A 54 -15.93 6.75 -1.11
C PHE A 54 -14.51 7.22 -1.47
N VAL A 55 -13.81 6.55 -2.40
CA VAL A 55 -12.49 6.99 -2.89
C VAL A 55 -12.54 8.43 -3.40
N LYS A 56 -13.57 8.81 -4.17
CA LYS A 56 -13.75 10.18 -4.67
C LYS A 56 -13.92 11.23 -3.55
N SER A 57 -14.38 10.81 -2.37
CA SER A 57 -14.55 11.69 -1.21
C SER A 57 -13.31 11.79 -0.32
N CYS A 58 -12.36 10.86 -0.47
CA CYS A 58 -11.11 10.86 0.28
C CYS A 58 -10.13 11.89 -0.29
N ARG A 59 -9.31 12.47 0.59
CA ARG A 59 -8.20 13.35 0.19
C ARG A 59 -6.89 12.57 0.04
N GLU A 60 -6.82 11.43 0.73
CA GLU A 60 -5.70 10.51 0.76
C GLU A 60 -5.64 9.62 -0.48
N ASP A 61 -4.44 9.16 -0.83
CA ASP A 61 -4.21 8.24 -1.95
C ASP A 61 -4.65 6.81 -1.61
N VAL A 62 -5.96 6.58 -1.74
CA VAL A 62 -6.63 5.31 -1.40
C VAL A 62 -7.06 4.53 -2.63
N HIS A 63 -7.08 3.21 -2.50
CA HIS A 63 -7.30 2.27 -3.58
C HIS A 63 -8.37 1.24 -3.20
N VAL A 64 -9.04 0.67 -4.20
CA VAL A 64 -10.08 -0.35 -4.01
C VAL A 64 -9.50 -1.74 -4.27
N PHE A 65 -9.67 -2.64 -3.32
CA PHE A 65 -9.29 -4.06 -3.42
C PHE A 65 -10.54 -4.93 -3.37
N ALA A 66 -10.65 -5.93 -4.25
CA ALA A 66 -11.73 -6.90 -4.20
C ALA A 66 -11.27 -8.16 -3.45
N LEU A 67 -11.96 -8.48 -2.36
CA LEU A 67 -11.71 -9.67 -1.55
C LEU A 67 -12.80 -10.69 -1.85
N GLU A 68 -12.40 -11.90 -2.27
CA GLU A 68 -13.33 -12.99 -2.53
C GLU A 68 -13.84 -13.60 -1.23
N CYS A 69 -15.16 -13.75 -1.11
CA CYS A 69 -15.81 -14.34 0.05
C CYS A 69 -15.86 -15.86 -0.09
N LYS A 70 -15.42 -16.59 0.94
CA LYS A 70 -15.42 -18.07 0.95
C LYS A 70 -16.80 -18.71 0.76
N VAL A 71 -17.88 -17.97 1.03
CA VAL A 71 -19.25 -18.49 1.16
C VAL A 71 -20.11 -18.22 -0.08
N GLY A 72 -19.65 -17.39 -1.02
CA GLY A 72 -20.40 -17.02 -2.22
C GLY A 72 -19.55 -17.21 -3.46
N ASP A 73 -20.03 -18.03 -4.38
CA ASP A 73 -19.41 -18.30 -5.68
C ASP A 73 -19.10 -16.99 -6.42
N GLY A 74 -17.82 -16.57 -6.42
CA GLY A 74 -17.36 -15.31 -7.01
C GLY A 74 -17.88 -14.04 -6.33
N GLN A 75 -18.52 -14.12 -5.16
CA GLN A 75 -18.98 -12.95 -4.41
C GLN A 75 -17.78 -12.21 -3.82
N ARG A 76 -17.77 -10.88 -3.98
CA ARG A 76 -16.66 -10.02 -3.56
C ARG A 76 -17.15 -8.94 -2.61
N ILE A 77 -16.35 -8.66 -1.59
CA ILE A 77 -16.43 -7.43 -0.80
C ILE A 77 -15.27 -6.52 -1.20
N TYR A 78 -15.49 -5.21 -1.14
CA TYR A 78 -14.55 -4.21 -1.62
C TYR A 78 -13.94 -3.47 -0.43
N LEU A 79 -12.64 -3.59 -0.26
CA LEU A 79 -11.86 -2.85 0.74
C LEU A 79 -11.31 -1.57 0.13
N VAL A 80 -11.45 -0.44 0.83
CA VAL A 80 -10.76 0.81 0.52
C VAL A 80 -9.72 1.09 1.58
N THR A 81 -8.46 1.21 1.15
CA THR A 81 -7.31 1.53 2.00
C THR A 81 -6.12 2.00 1.14
N THR A 82 -5.00 2.37 1.76
CA THR A 82 -3.75 2.72 1.05
C THR A 82 -2.94 1.45 0.73
N TYR A 83 -2.05 1.52 -0.27
CA TYR A 83 -1.15 0.39 -0.56
C TYR A 83 -0.28 0.00 0.63
N ALA A 84 0.22 0.98 1.38
CA ALA A 84 1.11 0.73 2.51
C ALA A 84 0.37 0.03 3.67
N GLU A 85 -0.85 0.47 3.98
CA GLU A 85 -1.70 -0.14 5.00
C GLU A 85 -2.18 -1.54 4.58
N PHE A 86 -2.60 -1.70 3.32
CA PHE A 86 -2.93 -3.02 2.77
C PHE A 86 -1.74 -3.99 2.88
N TRP A 87 -0.57 -3.59 2.39
CA TRP A 87 0.62 -4.44 2.39
C TRP A 87 1.06 -4.82 3.81
N PHE A 88 0.90 -3.92 4.78
CA PHE A 88 1.20 -4.21 6.18
C PHE A 88 0.43 -5.42 6.72
N TYR A 89 -0.89 -5.48 6.46
CA TYR A 89 -1.74 -6.59 6.90
C TYR A 89 -1.73 -7.80 5.96
N TYR A 90 -1.44 -7.59 4.68
CA TYR A 90 -1.41 -8.66 3.69
C TYR A 90 -0.14 -9.50 3.80
N LYS A 91 1.02 -8.88 4.01
CA LYS A 91 2.33 -9.58 4.03
C LYS A 91 2.52 -10.49 5.24
N SER A 92 1.74 -10.31 6.30
CA SER A 92 1.84 -11.07 7.55
C SER A 92 0.90 -12.29 7.59
N ARG A 93 0.12 -12.49 6.53
CA ARG A 93 -0.61 -13.74 6.27
C ARG A 93 0.28 -14.72 5.51
#